data_AF-A0A383A3R0-F1
#
_entry.id   AF-A0A383A3R0-F1
#
_cell.length_a   1.000
_cell.length_b   1.000
_cell.length_c   1.000
_cell.angle_alpha   90.00
_cell.angle_beta   90.00
_cell.angle_gamma   90.00
#
_symmetry.space_group_name_H-M   'P 1'
#
loop_
_entity.id
_entity.type
_entity.pdbx_description
1 polymer ?
#
loop_
_entity_poly.entity_id
_entity_poly.type
_entity_poly.pdbx_seq_one_letter_code
_entity_poly.pdbx_strand_id
1 'polypeptide(L)'
;GCTIQNTQALAAGGAAETTGISCRNADFTPQLNTTVDEFYQVRNDTSAATAAVSVPFNALSGLVSTTAGSGVTGVGTAGTIDAGDRITNALGNASGAGCAAAAASTCRHWVHTGAQGTIYVDGTTAGFLWEGSLAAGAAATTYATTMTSAIAGAAVSATLNMGGAGSTLGDNVTATDHEAAFAGTTKTITTTLTGASTAAIVAGYTVKYTDKVVSYGGGTGNQSLTYNISYVPVVAGVATFDVVCSADPLPLT
;
A
#
# COMPACT_ATOMS: atom_id res chain seq x y z
N GLY A 1 20.82 8.78 25.48
CA GLY A 1 21.08 8.92 24.04
C GLY A 1 19.82 8.59 23.30
N CYS A 2 19.55 9.27 22.19
CA CYS A 2 18.32 9.11 21.42
C CYS A 2 18.60 8.37 20.11
N THR A 3 17.61 7.59 19.68
CA THR A 3 17.61 6.85 18.41
C THR A 3 16.30 7.13 17.69
N ILE A 4 16.29 7.01 16.37
CA ILE A 4 15.09 7.12 15.55
C ILE A 4 14.96 5.89 14.65
N GLN A 5 13.73 5.47 14.42
CA GLN A 5 13.42 4.36 13.52
C GLN A 5 12.11 4.63 12.81
N ASN A 6 11.93 4.00 11.67
CA ASN A 6 10.66 3.99 10.97
C ASN A 6 9.66 3.07 11.69
N THR A 7 8.43 3.53 11.89
CA THR A 7 7.31 2.71 12.38
C THR A 7 6.45 2.17 11.24
N GLN A 8 6.66 2.69 10.02
CA GLN A 8 6.11 2.19 8.77
C GLN A 8 7.21 2.06 7.73
N ALA A 9 7.01 1.25 6.67
CA ALA A 9 8.00 1.14 5.60
C ALA A 9 8.14 2.48 4.85
N LEU A 10 9.38 2.84 4.50
CA LEU A 10 9.62 3.92 3.55
C LEU A 10 9.12 3.47 2.17
N ALA A 11 8.19 4.21 1.59
CA ALA A 11 7.60 3.90 0.30
C ALA A 11 7.63 5.13 -0.60
N ALA A 12 7.76 4.92 -1.91
CA ALA A 12 7.65 6.00 -2.88
C ALA A 12 6.22 6.53 -2.93
N GLY A 13 6.04 7.78 -3.37
CA GLY A 13 4.71 8.39 -3.56
C GLY A 13 4.51 9.71 -2.83
N GLY A 14 5.54 10.24 -2.15
CA GLY A 14 5.46 11.55 -1.49
C GLY A 14 4.57 11.57 -0.25
N ALA A 15 4.00 10.43 0.16
CA ALA A 15 3.48 10.27 1.51
C ALA A 15 4.68 10.11 2.46
N ALA A 16 4.72 10.94 3.50
CA ALA A 16 5.78 10.87 4.49
C ALA A 16 5.66 9.56 5.30
N GLU A 17 6.75 8.82 5.47
CA GLU A 17 6.74 7.68 6.39
C GLU A 17 6.50 8.16 7.83
N THR A 18 6.15 7.24 8.71
CA THR A 18 6.06 7.55 10.15
C THR A 18 7.32 7.07 10.83
N THR A 19 7.88 7.91 11.71
CA THR A 19 9.05 7.58 12.51
C THR A 19 8.77 7.72 14.01
N GLY A 20 9.55 7.02 14.81
CA GLY A 20 9.49 7.05 16.27
C GLY A 20 10.87 7.24 16.86
N ILE A 21 10.97 8.15 17.83
CA ILE A 21 12.18 8.46 18.57
C ILE A 21 12.13 7.77 19.93
N SER A 22 13.26 7.21 20.34
CA SER A 22 13.46 6.53 21.62
C SER A 22 14.73 7.01 22.29
N CYS A 23 14.60 7.65 23.46
CA CYS A 23 15.71 8.12 24.29
C CYS A 23 15.86 7.28 25.55
N ARG A 24 17.08 6.79 25.77
CA ARG A 24 17.42 5.89 26.87
C ARG A 24 18.69 6.33 27.59
N ASN A 25 18.73 6.12 28.90
CA ASN A 25 19.96 6.21 29.67
C ASN A 25 20.90 5.04 29.31
N ALA A 26 22.14 5.06 29.81
CA ALA A 26 23.11 4.00 29.56
C ALA A 26 22.67 2.62 30.10
N ASP A 27 21.80 2.60 31.11
CA ASP A 27 21.18 1.40 31.68
C ASP A 27 19.86 1.00 30.98
N PHE A 28 19.56 1.60 29.83
CA PHE A 28 18.33 1.42 29.05
C PHE A 28 17.03 1.88 29.73
N THR A 29 17.09 2.60 30.85
CA THR A 29 15.89 3.23 31.42
C THR A 29 15.39 4.38 30.54
N PRO A 30 14.07 4.64 30.49
CA PRO A 30 13.52 5.75 29.71
C PRO A 30 13.98 7.13 30.18
N GLN A 31 14.27 8.02 29.24
CA GLN A 31 14.53 9.43 29.54
C GLN A 31 13.24 10.24 29.34
N LEU A 32 12.56 10.62 30.43
CA LEU A 32 11.36 11.46 30.42
C LEU A 32 11.73 12.94 30.26
N ASN A 33 10.87 13.72 29.59
CA ASN A 33 10.99 15.17 29.43
C ASN A 33 12.33 15.62 28.84
N THR A 34 12.90 14.80 27.96
CA THR A 34 14.13 15.11 27.26
C THR A 34 13.79 15.82 25.96
N THR A 35 14.36 17.01 25.75
CA THR A 35 14.25 17.74 24.49
C THR A 35 15.11 17.08 23.43
N VAL A 36 14.52 16.84 22.26
CA VAL A 36 15.16 16.19 21.13
C VAL A 36 14.92 17.03 19.89
N ASP A 37 16.02 17.56 19.34
CA ASP A 37 16.01 18.13 18.00
C ASP A 37 16.02 16.98 17.00
N GLU A 38 15.11 17.07 16.04
CA GLU A 38 15.07 16.22 14.87
C GLU A 38 15.00 17.11 13.64
N PHE A 39 16.00 16.95 12.80
CA PHE A 39 16.01 17.47 11.45
C PHE A 39 16.24 16.34 10.46
N TYR A 40 15.69 16.51 9.28
CA TYR A 40 15.73 15.51 8.23
C TYR A 40 16.01 16.15 6.87
N GLN A 41 16.51 15.34 5.95
CA GLN A 41 16.79 15.73 4.58
C GLN A 41 16.16 14.72 3.61
N VAL A 42 15.54 15.23 2.55
CA VAL A 42 15.23 14.43 1.36
C VAL A 42 16.24 14.78 0.27
N ARG A 43 17.19 13.88 0.01
CA ARG A 43 18.17 14.03 -1.06
C ARG A 43 17.62 13.46 -2.35
N ASN A 44 17.70 14.23 -3.44
CA ASN A 44 17.29 13.81 -4.76
C ASN A 44 18.43 13.07 -5.50
N ASP A 45 18.29 11.76 -5.64
CA ASP A 45 19.27 10.85 -6.25
C ASP A 45 19.01 10.57 -7.74
N THR A 46 18.15 11.36 -8.40
CA THR A 46 17.84 11.21 -9.83
C THR A 46 19.11 11.31 -10.70
N SER A 47 20.07 12.14 -10.29
CA SER A 47 21.36 12.31 -10.95
C SER A 47 22.44 12.75 -9.96
N ALA A 48 23.71 12.64 -10.36
CA ALA A 48 24.82 13.20 -9.58
C ALA A 48 24.68 14.71 -9.37
N ALA A 49 24.15 15.44 -10.35
CA ALA A 49 23.97 16.89 -10.26
C ALA A 49 22.89 17.27 -9.22
N THR A 50 21.76 16.55 -9.20
CA THR A 50 20.70 16.78 -8.19
C THR A 50 21.17 16.39 -6.80
N ALA A 51 21.93 15.29 -6.67
CA ALA A 51 22.47 14.86 -5.40
C ALA A 51 23.49 15.87 -4.83
N ALA A 52 24.30 16.49 -5.70
CA ALA A 52 25.29 17.49 -5.31
C ALA A 52 24.70 18.80 -4.78
N VAL A 53 23.44 19.12 -5.11
CA VAL A 53 22.74 20.32 -4.62
C VAL A 53 22.20 20.09 -3.19
N SER A 54 21.87 18.84 -2.84
CA SER A 54 21.36 18.44 -1.53
C SER A 54 22.47 18.32 -0.49
N VAL A 55 23.00 19.47 -0.05
CA VAL A 55 24.10 19.54 0.92
C VAL A 55 23.52 19.79 2.33
N PRO A 56 23.47 18.78 3.23
CA PRO A 56 22.81 18.93 4.54
C PRO A 56 23.62 19.74 5.55
N PHE A 57 24.94 19.82 5.37
CA PHE A 57 25.85 20.51 6.29
C PHE A 57 26.78 21.45 5.55
N ASN A 58 27.08 22.60 6.16
CA ASN A 58 28.11 23.48 5.67
C ASN A 58 29.48 22.77 5.72
N ALA A 59 30.19 22.73 4.60
CA ALA A 59 31.43 21.96 4.48
C ALA A 59 32.57 22.44 5.40
N LEU A 60 32.57 23.71 5.82
CA LEU A 60 33.63 24.28 6.65
C LEU A 60 33.28 24.25 8.13
N SER A 61 32.02 24.49 8.48
CA SER A 61 31.60 24.59 9.88
C SER A 61 30.93 23.31 10.42
N GLY A 62 30.51 22.38 9.56
CA GLY A 62 29.74 21.20 9.94
C GLY A 62 28.32 21.52 10.45
N LEU A 63 27.93 22.80 10.45
CA LEU A 63 26.60 23.23 10.88
C LEU A 63 25.53 22.82 9.87
N VAL A 64 24.32 22.59 10.36
CA VAL A 64 23.15 22.34 9.50
C VAL A 64 23.00 23.45 8.46
N SER A 65 22.86 23.04 7.19
CA SER A 65 22.79 23.95 6.05
C SER A 65 21.41 24.57 5.92
N THR A 66 21.34 25.89 6.03
CA THR A 66 20.15 26.70 5.75
C THR A 66 20.07 27.17 4.30
N THR A 67 20.99 26.69 3.44
CA THR A 67 21.04 27.09 2.03
C THR A 67 19.83 26.57 1.29
N ALA A 68 19.22 27.41 0.43
CA ALA A 68 18.14 26.99 -0.44
C ALA A 68 18.57 25.78 -1.29
N GLY A 69 17.77 24.72 -1.27
CA GLY A 69 18.07 23.47 -1.97
C GLY A 69 18.86 22.43 -1.17
N SER A 70 19.30 22.74 0.08
CA SER A 70 19.87 21.72 0.97
C SER A 70 18.92 20.54 1.19
N GLY A 71 17.61 20.82 1.15
CA GLY A 71 16.56 19.83 1.39
C GLY A 71 16.39 19.49 2.86
N VAL A 72 17.06 20.23 3.77
CA VAL A 72 16.95 20.03 5.21
C VAL A 72 15.71 20.72 5.76
N THR A 73 14.96 20.00 6.59
CA THR A 73 13.81 20.49 7.34
C THR A 73 13.98 20.09 8.80
N GLY A 74 13.56 20.93 9.74
CA GLY A 74 13.55 20.62 11.17
C GLY A 74 12.23 21.01 11.82
N VAL A 75 11.99 20.47 13.02
CA VAL A 75 11.00 21.02 13.93
C VAL A 75 11.74 21.97 14.87
N GLY A 76 11.22 23.18 15.09
CA GLY A 76 12.05 24.24 15.66
C GLY A 76 13.17 24.66 14.70
N THR A 77 14.30 25.08 15.25
CA THR A 77 15.47 25.49 14.47
C THR A 77 16.34 24.27 14.15
N ALA A 78 16.31 23.80 12.90
CA ALA A 78 17.04 22.59 12.48
C ALA A 78 18.50 22.58 12.95
N GLY A 79 18.89 21.55 13.71
CA GLY A 79 20.22 21.40 14.27
C GLY A 79 20.45 22.19 15.55
N THR A 80 19.44 22.74 16.21
CA THR A 80 19.59 23.49 17.45
C THR A 80 18.52 23.08 18.45
N ILE A 81 18.94 22.69 19.66
CA ILE A 81 17.99 22.36 20.72
C ILE A 81 17.26 23.63 21.17
N ASP A 82 15.97 23.72 20.93
CA ASP A 82 15.12 24.86 21.32
C ASP A 82 13.75 24.42 21.89
N ALA A 83 12.88 25.40 22.17
CA ALA A 83 11.57 25.14 22.78
C ALA A 83 10.53 24.58 21.79
N GLY A 84 10.79 24.66 20.48
CA GLY A 84 9.97 24.10 19.42
C GLY A 84 10.16 22.59 19.23
N ASP A 85 11.24 22.05 19.79
CA ASP A 85 11.61 20.65 19.69
C ASP A 85 10.68 19.67 20.41
N ARG A 86 10.88 18.39 20.08
CA ARG A 86 10.11 17.30 20.65
C ARG A 86 10.53 17.04 22.09
N ILE A 87 9.56 16.68 22.91
CA ILE A 87 9.77 16.27 24.29
C ILE A 87 9.34 14.81 24.44
N THR A 88 10.22 13.99 25.01
CA THR A 88 9.90 12.58 25.27
C THR A 88 8.86 12.40 26.37
N ASN A 89 7.97 11.43 26.19
CA ASN A 89 6.98 11.04 27.18
C ASN A 89 7.58 10.18 28.32
N ALA A 90 6.73 9.69 29.24
CA ALA A 90 7.16 8.86 30.37
C ALA A 90 7.83 7.53 29.99
N LEU A 91 7.63 7.06 28.76
CA LEU A 91 8.29 5.88 28.21
C LEU A 91 9.55 6.25 27.40
N GLY A 92 9.98 7.51 27.47
CA GLY A 92 11.16 8.01 26.78
C GLY A 92 11.00 8.03 25.27
N ASN A 93 9.77 8.15 24.77
CA ASN A 93 9.46 8.11 23.35
C ASN A 93 8.86 9.45 22.88
N ALA A 94 9.12 9.80 21.63
CA ALA A 94 8.49 10.92 20.93
C ALA A 94 8.12 10.52 19.49
N SER A 95 7.08 11.13 18.92
CA SER A 95 6.76 10.97 17.50
C SER A 95 7.81 11.70 16.67
N GLY A 96 8.46 11.02 15.72
CA GLY A 96 9.36 11.70 14.80
C GLY A 96 8.62 12.35 13.62
N ALA A 97 9.35 13.05 12.76
CA ALA A 97 8.86 13.56 11.48
C ALA A 97 8.88 12.45 10.44
N GLY A 98 7.99 12.56 9.46
CA GLY A 98 8.12 11.79 8.24
C GLY A 98 8.86 12.57 7.16
N CYS A 99 9.53 11.86 6.26
CA CYS A 99 10.12 12.40 5.05
C CYS A 99 9.30 11.99 3.81
N ALA A 100 8.79 12.96 3.05
CA ALA A 100 8.02 12.67 1.84
C ALA A 100 8.94 12.30 0.65
N ALA A 101 9.50 11.09 0.66
CA ALA A 101 10.41 10.64 -0.40
C ALA A 101 9.68 10.27 -1.71
N ALA A 102 10.24 10.71 -2.83
CA ALA A 102 9.89 10.20 -4.15
C ALA A 102 10.80 9.03 -4.55
N ALA A 103 10.53 8.40 -5.71
CA ALA A 103 11.48 7.47 -6.32
C ALA A 103 12.83 8.17 -6.56
N ALA A 104 13.92 7.40 -6.56
CA ALA A 104 15.29 7.94 -6.64
C ALA A 104 15.57 9.02 -5.60
N SER A 105 15.24 8.76 -4.33
CA SER A 105 15.52 9.70 -3.23
C SER A 105 16.04 8.96 -2.01
N THR A 106 16.85 9.66 -1.21
CA THR A 106 17.31 9.18 0.09
C THR A 106 16.81 10.10 1.19
N CYS A 107 16.15 9.52 2.18
CA CYS A 107 15.80 10.20 3.41
C CYS A 107 16.86 9.98 4.48
N ARG A 108 17.16 11.06 5.18
CA ARG A 108 18.09 11.07 6.30
C ARG A 108 17.45 11.80 7.46
N HIS A 109 17.46 11.20 8.64
CA HIS A 109 17.01 11.82 9.87
C HIS A 109 18.16 11.85 10.85
N TRP A 110 18.42 13.02 11.41
CA TRP A 110 19.35 13.20 12.50
C TRP A 110 18.55 13.52 13.74
N VAL A 111 18.87 12.82 14.83
CA VAL A 111 18.34 13.15 16.15
C VAL A 111 19.48 13.38 17.11
N HIS A 112 19.37 14.45 17.90
CA HIS A 112 20.28 14.69 19.00
C HIS A 112 19.55 15.31 20.18
N THR A 113 20.20 15.26 21.34
CA THR A 113 19.66 15.82 22.57
C THR A 113 20.77 16.57 23.30
N GLY A 114 20.39 17.54 24.11
CA GLY A 114 21.32 18.39 24.85
C GLY A 114 20.57 19.45 25.65
N ALA A 115 21.33 20.37 26.26
CA ALA A 115 20.74 21.56 26.85
C ALA A 115 20.20 22.50 25.77
N GLN A 116 19.27 23.38 26.14
CA GLN A 116 18.77 24.41 25.22
C GLN A 116 19.91 25.28 24.67
N GLY A 117 19.84 25.61 23.39
CA GLY A 117 20.85 26.34 22.64
C GLY A 117 22.04 25.50 22.17
N THR A 118 22.09 24.20 22.45
CA THR A 118 23.13 23.32 21.89
C THR A 118 22.91 23.09 20.40
N ILE A 119 23.99 23.10 19.63
CA ILE A 119 23.96 23.04 18.17
C ILE A 119 24.55 21.70 17.69
N TYR A 120 23.90 21.09 16.70
CA TYR A 120 24.41 19.96 15.97
C TYR A 120 25.54 20.36 15.02
N VAL A 121 26.67 19.70 15.17
CA VAL A 121 27.84 19.84 14.30
C VAL A 121 28.19 18.46 13.78
N ASP A 122 28.13 18.29 12.46
CA ASP A 122 28.44 17.03 11.80
C ASP A 122 29.85 16.55 12.16
N GLY A 123 29.96 15.25 12.42
CA GLY A 123 31.19 14.58 12.85
C GLY A 123 31.64 14.82 14.30
N THR A 124 31.01 15.71 15.07
CA THR A 124 31.41 15.97 16.47
C THR A 124 30.27 15.85 17.48
N THR A 125 29.05 16.20 17.10
CA THR A 125 27.88 16.04 17.98
C THR A 125 27.50 14.56 18.06
N ALA A 126 27.43 14.04 19.30
CA ALA A 126 26.88 12.71 19.55
C ALA A 126 25.36 12.71 19.26
N GLY A 127 24.98 12.11 18.14
CA GLY A 127 23.60 11.95 17.72
C GLY A 127 23.39 10.61 17.01
N PHE A 128 22.20 10.40 16.50
CA PHE A 128 21.86 9.21 15.73
C PHE A 128 21.38 9.61 14.33
N LEU A 129 21.92 8.93 13.32
CA LEU A 129 21.53 9.07 11.92
C LEU A 129 20.74 7.83 11.50
N TRP A 130 19.53 8.04 11.02
CA TRP A 130 18.79 7.04 10.25
C TRP A 130 18.82 7.41 8.76
N GLU A 131 19.06 6.44 7.89
CA GLU A 131 19.03 6.63 6.45
C GLU A 131 18.19 5.53 5.78
N GLY A 132 17.30 5.94 4.87
CA GLY A 132 16.51 5.05 4.03
C GLY A 132 16.51 5.56 2.59
N SER A 133 16.81 4.69 1.63
CA SER A 133 16.86 5.04 0.20
C SER A 133 15.79 4.32 -0.61
N LEU A 134 15.26 5.03 -1.59
CA LEU A 134 14.32 4.51 -2.59
C LEU A 134 15.01 4.45 -3.95
N ALA A 135 15.03 3.25 -4.53
CA ALA A 135 15.55 3.05 -5.88
C ALA A 135 14.75 3.84 -6.92
N ALA A 136 15.34 4.08 -8.10
CA ALA A 136 14.68 4.81 -9.18
C ALA A 136 13.38 4.16 -9.68
N GLY A 137 13.27 2.83 -9.57
CA GLY A 137 12.05 2.08 -9.91
C GLY A 137 11.05 1.96 -8.76
N ALA A 138 11.27 2.59 -7.61
CA ALA A 138 10.34 2.52 -6.49
C ALA A 138 9.00 3.18 -6.86
N ALA A 139 7.90 2.46 -6.66
CA ALA A 139 6.56 2.95 -6.95
C ALA A 139 5.71 3.01 -5.66
N ALA A 140 4.71 3.89 -5.66
CA ALA A 140 3.77 3.97 -4.56
C ALA A 140 2.93 2.70 -4.46
N THR A 141 2.71 2.22 -3.24
CA THR A 141 1.75 1.16 -2.97
C THR A 141 0.34 1.70 -3.17
N THR A 142 -0.40 1.12 -4.11
CA THR A 142 -1.81 1.45 -4.33
C THR A 142 -2.66 0.26 -3.92
N TYR A 143 -3.56 0.46 -2.96
CA TYR A 143 -4.55 -0.54 -2.60
C TYR A 143 -5.76 -0.47 -3.54
N ALA A 144 -6.40 -1.60 -3.79
CA ALA A 144 -7.63 -1.63 -4.57
C ALA A 144 -8.75 -0.90 -3.82
N THR A 145 -9.44 0.01 -4.51
CA THR A 145 -10.60 0.74 -3.98
C THR A 145 -11.89 0.34 -4.69
N THR A 146 -11.80 -0.17 -5.91
CA THR A 146 -12.95 -0.62 -6.70
C THR A 146 -12.67 -1.96 -7.35
N MET A 147 -13.76 -2.68 -7.62
CA MET A 147 -13.76 -3.96 -8.33
C MET A 147 -14.84 -3.90 -9.41
N THR A 148 -14.47 -4.23 -10.64
CA THR A 148 -15.41 -4.39 -11.75
C THR A 148 -15.25 -5.78 -12.36
N SER A 149 -16.36 -6.36 -12.78
CA SER A 149 -16.36 -7.68 -13.44
C SER A 149 -17.04 -7.57 -14.79
N ALA A 150 -16.45 -8.20 -15.79
CA ALA A 150 -17.02 -8.33 -17.13
C ALA A 150 -17.08 -9.81 -17.51
N ILE A 151 -18.19 -10.22 -18.11
CA ILE A 151 -18.38 -11.56 -18.67
C ILE A 151 -18.11 -11.49 -20.17
N ALA A 152 -17.18 -12.30 -20.65
CA ALA A 152 -16.84 -12.36 -22.07
C ALA A 152 -18.04 -12.81 -22.90
N GLY A 153 -18.37 -12.04 -23.93
CA GLY A 153 -19.53 -12.32 -24.79
C GLY A 153 -20.87 -12.24 -24.06
N ALA A 154 -20.97 -11.38 -23.03
CA ALA A 154 -22.27 -11.03 -22.44
C ALA A 154 -23.15 -10.34 -23.50
N ALA A 155 -24.39 -10.79 -23.62
CA ALA A 155 -25.37 -10.19 -24.50
C ALA A 155 -26.52 -9.66 -23.64
N VAL A 156 -26.78 -8.34 -23.74
CA VAL A 156 -27.81 -7.61 -22.97
C VAL A 156 -29.24 -8.20 -23.11
N SER A 157 -29.45 -9.12 -24.05
CA SER A 157 -30.76 -9.67 -24.42
C SER A 157 -30.86 -11.20 -24.41
N ALA A 158 -29.83 -11.93 -23.97
CA ALA A 158 -29.96 -13.37 -23.80
C ALA A 158 -30.57 -13.65 -22.43
N THR A 159 -31.87 -13.37 -22.27
CA THR A 159 -32.56 -13.73 -21.03
C THR A 159 -32.50 -15.25 -20.90
N LEU A 160 -31.66 -15.78 -20.00
CA LEU A 160 -31.77 -17.17 -19.55
C LEU A 160 -33.20 -17.36 -19.02
N ASN A 161 -34.09 -17.87 -19.87
CA ASN A 161 -35.48 -18.09 -19.49
C ASN A 161 -35.58 -19.40 -18.71
N MET A 162 -35.51 -19.28 -17.39
CA MET A 162 -35.66 -20.41 -16.48
C MET A 162 -37.12 -20.72 -16.13
N GLY A 163 -38.07 -20.31 -16.97
CA GLY A 163 -39.49 -20.64 -16.85
C GLY A 163 -40.38 -19.52 -16.27
N GLY A 164 -39.82 -18.35 -15.94
CA GLY A 164 -40.56 -17.20 -15.40
C GLY A 164 -41.08 -17.39 -13.96
N ALA A 165 -41.70 -16.33 -13.42
CA ALA A 165 -42.30 -16.33 -12.08
C ALA A 165 -43.41 -17.40 -11.98
N GLY A 166 -43.33 -18.28 -10.95
CA GLY A 166 -44.28 -19.38 -10.75
C GLY A 166 -43.85 -20.73 -11.33
N SER A 167 -42.67 -20.83 -11.93
CA SER A 167 -42.01 -22.11 -12.20
C SER A 167 -41.04 -22.45 -11.06
N THR A 168 -40.91 -23.73 -10.70
CA THR A 168 -39.99 -24.17 -9.64
C THR A 168 -38.54 -23.74 -9.89
N LEU A 169 -38.15 -23.51 -11.15
CA LEU A 169 -36.83 -22.97 -11.49
C LEU A 169 -36.76 -21.45 -11.45
N GLY A 170 -37.74 -20.73 -12.01
CA GLY A 170 -37.75 -19.26 -11.99
C GLY A 170 -37.78 -18.70 -10.57
N ASP A 171 -38.41 -19.42 -9.64
CA ASP A 171 -38.45 -19.05 -8.22
C ASP A 171 -37.12 -19.36 -7.49
N ASN A 172 -36.33 -20.33 -7.97
CA ASN A 172 -35.08 -20.78 -7.34
C ASN A 172 -33.80 -20.28 -8.04
N VAL A 173 -33.91 -19.75 -9.27
CA VAL A 173 -32.78 -19.23 -10.05
C VAL A 173 -33.08 -17.80 -10.50
N THR A 174 -32.88 -16.87 -9.56
CA THR A 174 -32.92 -15.44 -9.84
C THR A 174 -31.52 -14.99 -10.31
N ALA A 175 -31.26 -15.03 -11.62
CA ALA A 175 -30.07 -14.40 -12.20
C ALA A 175 -30.46 -13.01 -12.71
N THR A 176 -30.01 -11.94 -12.05
CA THR A 176 -30.39 -10.56 -12.41
C THR A 176 -29.72 -10.10 -13.71
N ASP A 177 -28.57 -10.65 -14.02
CA ASP A 177 -27.78 -10.41 -15.24
C ASP A 177 -28.17 -11.35 -16.40
N HIS A 178 -28.94 -12.41 -16.11
CA HIS A 178 -29.41 -13.42 -17.07
C HIS A 178 -28.31 -14.15 -17.88
N GLU A 179 -27.05 -14.09 -17.46
CA GLU A 179 -25.94 -14.74 -18.15
C GLU A 179 -25.70 -16.17 -17.64
N ALA A 180 -25.44 -17.11 -18.55
CA ALA A 180 -25.04 -18.48 -18.22
C ALA A 180 -24.16 -19.09 -19.31
N ALA A 181 -23.33 -20.07 -18.91
CA ALA A 181 -22.68 -21.00 -19.83
C ALA A 181 -23.61 -22.20 -20.06
N PHE A 182 -23.97 -22.47 -21.30
CA PHE A 182 -24.75 -23.65 -21.70
C PHE A 182 -23.85 -24.86 -21.96
N ALA A 183 -24.44 -26.06 -22.00
CA ALA A 183 -23.72 -27.30 -22.23
C ALA A 183 -22.78 -27.21 -23.45
N GLY A 184 -21.51 -27.57 -23.23
CA GLY A 184 -20.46 -27.49 -24.24
C GLY A 184 -19.87 -26.09 -24.45
N THR A 185 -20.22 -25.11 -23.60
CA THR A 185 -19.72 -23.73 -23.70
C THR A 185 -19.00 -23.29 -22.43
N THR A 186 -18.23 -22.22 -22.56
CA THR A 186 -17.50 -21.57 -21.48
C THR A 186 -17.79 -20.08 -21.50
N LYS A 187 -17.98 -19.50 -20.32
CA LYS A 187 -18.03 -18.06 -20.11
C LYS A 187 -16.89 -17.64 -19.20
N THR A 188 -16.08 -16.70 -19.66
CA THR A 188 -14.95 -16.17 -18.89
C THR A 188 -15.37 -14.89 -18.18
N ILE A 189 -15.23 -14.87 -16.85
CA ILE A 189 -15.38 -13.68 -16.02
C ILE A 189 -14.00 -13.07 -15.82
N THR A 190 -13.84 -11.81 -16.18
CA THR A 190 -12.63 -11.02 -15.88
C THR A 190 -12.98 -9.99 -14.84
N THR A 191 -12.39 -10.12 -13.66
CA THR A 191 -12.51 -9.15 -12.58
C THR A 191 -11.26 -8.29 -12.51
N THR A 192 -11.45 -6.98 -12.60
CA THR A 192 -10.38 -5.97 -12.52
C THR A 192 -10.51 -5.21 -11.21
N LEU A 193 -9.42 -5.14 -10.45
CA LEU A 193 -9.26 -4.32 -9.28
C LEU A 193 -8.53 -3.05 -9.68
N THR A 194 -9.10 -1.89 -9.37
CA THR A 194 -8.44 -0.60 -9.60
C THR A 194 -8.35 0.18 -8.29
N GLY A 195 -7.34 1.04 -8.20
CA GLY A 195 -7.07 1.87 -7.03
C GLY A 195 -7.43 3.32 -7.30
N ALA A 196 -7.16 4.17 -6.32
CA ALA A 196 -7.38 5.62 -6.45
C ALA A 196 -6.42 6.32 -7.44
N SER A 197 -5.40 5.61 -7.93
CA SER A 197 -4.42 6.11 -8.90
C SER A 197 -4.19 5.09 -10.03
N THR A 198 -3.43 5.47 -11.06
CA THR A 198 -3.03 4.60 -12.17
C THR A 198 -1.86 3.66 -11.83
N ALA A 199 -1.29 3.75 -10.63
CA ALA A 199 -0.21 2.87 -10.22
C ALA A 199 -0.69 1.43 -10.01
N ALA A 200 0.25 0.47 -10.11
CA ALA A 200 -0.05 -0.94 -9.94
C ALA A 200 -0.60 -1.23 -8.53
N ILE A 201 -1.60 -2.11 -8.48
CA ILE A 201 -2.22 -2.52 -7.22
C ILE A 201 -1.31 -3.50 -6.48
N VAL A 202 -1.27 -3.36 -5.16
CA VAL A 202 -0.55 -4.28 -4.26
C VAL A 202 -1.02 -5.71 -4.49
N ALA A 203 -0.06 -6.65 -4.59
CA ALA A 203 -0.36 -8.07 -4.75
C ALA A 203 -0.97 -8.68 -3.47
N GLY A 204 -1.62 -9.84 -3.61
CA GLY A 204 -2.17 -10.60 -2.47
C GLY A 204 -3.69 -10.54 -2.31
N TYR A 205 -4.39 -9.83 -3.20
CA TYR A 205 -5.84 -9.96 -3.31
C TYR A 205 -6.23 -11.31 -3.90
N THR A 206 -7.37 -11.82 -3.45
CA THR A 206 -8.00 -13.03 -3.96
C THR A 206 -9.47 -12.74 -4.23
N VAL A 207 -9.98 -13.12 -5.39
CA VAL A 207 -11.41 -13.01 -5.73
C VAL A 207 -12.08 -14.35 -5.50
N LYS A 208 -13.18 -14.34 -4.75
CA LYS A 208 -14.05 -15.51 -4.58
C LYS A 208 -15.10 -15.52 -5.68
N TYR A 209 -15.09 -16.56 -6.51
CA TYR A 209 -16.15 -16.87 -7.45
C TYR A 209 -17.04 -17.96 -6.87
N THR A 210 -18.35 -17.79 -6.99
CA THR A 210 -19.34 -18.82 -6.65
C THR A 210 -20.11 -19.13 -7.91
N ASP A 211 -19.84 -20.30 -8.47
CA ASP A 211 -20.53 -20.82 -9.65
C ASP A 211 -21.73 -21.66 -9.20
N LYS A 212 -22.89 -21.40 -9.81
CA LYS A 212 -24.14 -22.11 -9.54
C LYS A 212 -24.43 -23.02 -10.71
N VAL A 213 -24.25 -24.32 -10.49
CA VAL A 213 -24.52 -25.35 -11.48
C VAL A 213 -25.96 -25.85 -11.34
N VAL A 214 -26.70 -25.81 -12.45
CA VAL A 214 -28.06 -26.36 -12.56
C VAL A 214 -27.99 -27.60 -13.45
N SER A 215 -28.41 -28.75 -12.93
CA SER A 215 -28.49 -30.00 -13.71
C SER A 215 -29.94 -30.43 -13.88
N TYR A 216 -30.32 -30.70 -15.12
CA TYR A 216 -31.60 -31.31 -15.50
C TYR A 216 -31.34 -32.79 -15.71
N GLY A 217 -31.84 -33.66 -14.84
CA GLY A 217 -31.53 -35.09 -14.78
C GLY A 217 -32.01 -35.93 -15.97
N GLY A 218 -31.54 -35.64 -17.18
CA GLY A 218 -31.68 -36.48 -18.37
C GLY A 218 -33.12 -36.89 -18.69
N GLY A 219 -34.09 -36.00 -18.54
CA GLY A 219 -35.51 -36.28 -18.81
C GLY A 219 -36.28 -37.00 -17.69
N THR A 220 -35.66 -37.31 -16.55
CA THR A 220 -36.33 -37.98 -15.41
C THR A 220 -37.01 -37.03 -14.41
N GLY A 221 -36.95 -35.72 -14.65
CA GLY A 221 -37.59 -34.70 -13.81
C GLY A 221 -36.84 -34.33 -12.52
N ASN A 222 -35.77 -35.05 -12.16
CA ASN A 222 -34.92 -34.68 -11.03
C ASN A 222 -33.97 -33.54 -11.40
N GLN A 223 -34.02 -32.47 -10.63
CA GLN A 223 -33.16 -31.30 -10.79
C GLN A 223 -32.24 -31.17 -9.60
N SER A 224 -30.98 -30.81 -9.84
CA SER A 224 -30.04 -30.52 -8.76
C SER A 224 -29.38 -29.15 -8.94
N LEU A 225 -29.08 -28.53 -7.79
CA LEU A 225 -28.34 -27.28 -7.68
C LEU A 225 -27.07 -27.56 -6.89
N THR A 226 -25.92 -27.18 -7.45
CA THR A 226 -24.63 -27.26 -6.75
C THR A 226 -23.93 -25.91 -6.82
N TYR A 227 -23.26 -25.53 -5.74
CA TYR A 227 -22.46 -24.31 -5.68
C TYR A 227 -20.98 -24.68 -5.60
N ASN A 228 -20.23 -24.28 -6.61
CA ASN A 228 -18.78 -24.45 -6.65
C ASN A 228 -18.13 -23.14 -6.23
N ILE A 229 -17.26 -23.19 -5.22
CA ILE A 229 -16.51 -22.01 -4.75
C ILE A 229 -15.08 -22.13 -5.24
N SER A 230 -14.61 -21.08 -5.90
CA SER A 230 -13.22 -20.94 -6.34
C SER A 230 -12.62 -19.64 -5.81
N TYR A 231 -11.35 -19.70 -5.44
CA TYR A 231 -10.58 -18.54 -5.00
C TYR A 231 -9.44 -18.31 -6.01
N VAL A 232 -9.49 -17.20 -6.73
CA VAL A 232 -8.53 -16.89 -7.79
C VAL A 232 -7.63 -15.75 -7.32
N PRO A 233 -6.29 -15.94 -7.30
CA PRO A 233 -5.37 -14.86 -6.95
C PRO A 233 -5.39 -13.77 -8.02
N VAL A 234 -5.31 -12.52 -7.57
CA VAL A 234 -5.21 -11.36 -8.46
C VAL A 234 -3.75 -11.15 -8.85
N VAL A 235 -3.48 -11.11 -10.16
CA VAL A 235 -2.15 -10.82 -10.73
C VAL A 235 -2.25 -9.53 -11.52
N ALA A 236 -1.38 -8.56 -11.18
CA ALA A 236 -1.37 -7.23 -11.81
C ALA A 236 -2.75 -6.54 -11.85
N GLY A 237 -3.54 -6.70 -10.78
CA GLY A 237 -4.88 -6.11 -10.68
C GLY A 237 -5.99 -6.87 -11.42
N VAL A 238 -5.69 -8.03 -12.02
CA VAL A 238 -6.68 -8.82 -12.77
C VAL A 238 -6.80 -10.24 -12.20
N ALA A 239 -8.02 -10.74 -12.10
CA ALA A 239 -8.33 -12.15 -11.87
C ALA A 239 -9.30 -12.64 -12.95
N THR A 240 -9.11 -13.87 -13.41
CA THR A 240 -9.91 -14.46 -14.48
C THR A 240 -10.45 -15.80 -14.03
N PHE A 241 -11.73 -16.06 -14.28
CA PHE A 241 -12.41 -17.30 -13.89
C PHE A 241 -13.31 -17.80 -15.01
N ASP A 242 -13.16 -19.06 -15.37
CA ASP A 242 -13.97 -19.70 -16.39
C ASP A 242 -15.12 -20.49 -15.75
N VAL A 243 -16.34 -20.12 -16.11
CA VAL A 243 -17.54 -20.92 -15.87
C VAL A 243 -17.67 -21.89 -17.03
N VAL A 244 -17.34 -23.17 -16.78
CA VAL A 244 -17.35 -24.23 -17.78
C VAL A 244 -18.58 -25.10 -17.59
N CYS A 245 -19.42 -25.22 -18.62
CA CYS A 245 -20.47 -26.22 -18.67
C CYS A 245 -20.05 -27.32 -19.65
N SER A 246 -19.74 -28.51 -19.13
CA SER A 246 -19.38 -29.66 -19.96
C SER A 246 -20.48 -30.00 -20.97
N ALA A 247 -20.11 -30.59 -22.10
CA ALA A 247 -21.09 -31.10 -23.06
C ALA A 247 -21.97 -32.18 -22.41
N ASP A 248 -23.27 -32.17 -22.72
CA ASP A 248 -24.18 -33.26 -22.33
C ASP A 248 -24.04 -34.40 -23.34
N PRO A 249 -23.60 -35.61 -22.91
CA PRO A 249 -23.47 -36.74 -23.81
C PRO A 249 -24.83 -37.34 -24.23
N LEU A 250 -25.95 -36.97 -23.59
CA LEU A 250 -27.28 -37.44 -23.97
C LEU A 250 -27.95 -36.43 -24.93
N PRO A 251 -28.46 -36.88 -26.09
CA PRO A 251 -29.26 -36.02 -26.95
C PRO A 251 -30.55 -35.61 -26.22
N LEU A 252 -30.95 -34.34 -26.36
CA LEU A 252 -32.29 -33.86 -26.01
C LEU A 252 -33.33 -34.69 -26.78
N THR A 253 -34.01 -35.62 -26.10
CA THR A 253 -35.16 -36.36 -26.62
C THR A 253 -36.46 -35.65 -26.29
#